data_AF-A0A179VBY9-F1
#
_entry.id   AF-A0A179VBY9-F1
#
_cell.length_a   1.000
_cell.length_b   1.000
_cell.length_c   1.000
_cell.angle_alpha   90.00
_cell.angle_beta   90.00
_cell.angle_gamma   90.00
#
_symmetry.space_group_name_H-M   'P 1'
#
loop_
_entity.id
_entity.type
_entity.pdbx_description
1 polymer ?
#
loop_
_entity_poly.entity_id
_entity_poly.type
_entity_poly.pdbx_seq_one_letter_code
_entity_poly.pdbx_strand_id
1 'polypeptide(L)'
;MTDSLPAPDEVVVYWRPGCPFCIKLRAQLRFSQLRYREVNIWESPEAAAYVRSVAGGNETVPTVNVAGLPLVNPSRRQLLAAAREHAPQSLR
;
A
#
# COMPACT_ATOMS: atom_id res chain seq x y z
N MET A 1 -18.44 6.13 4.21
CA MET A 1 -17.54 5.00 3.97
C MET A 1 -16.16 5.58 3.66
N THR A 2 -15.34 5.80 4.70
CA THR A 2 -14.09 6.56 4.59
C THR A 2 -12.86 5.66 4.76
N ASP A 3 -13.07 4.36 4.90
CA ASP A 3 -12.01 3.38 5.20
C ASP A 3 -11.15 3.04 3.96
N SER A 4 -11.54 3.45 2.76
CA SER A 4 -10.81 3.13 1.52
C SER A 4 -9.54 3.98 1.30
N LEU A 5 -9.45 5.13 1.97
CA LEU A 5 -8.35 6.10 1.82
C LEU A 5 -7.41 6.05 3.02
N PRO A 6 -6.11 6.37 2.82
CA PRO A 6 -5.12 6.26 3.88
C PRO A 6 -5.24 7.45 4.84
N ALA A 7 -5.20 7.17 6.14
CA ALA A 7 -5.01 8.22 7.13
C ALA A 7 -3.58 8.81 7.02
N PRO A 8 -3.34 10.06 7.46
CA PRO A 8 -2.06 10.74 7.31
C PRO A 8 -0.86 10.01 7.94
N ASP A 9 -1.11 9.11 8.89
CA ASP A 9 -0.08 8.43 9.68
C ASP A 9 -0.11 6.90 9.46
N GLU A 10 -0.81 6.41 8.44
CA GLU A 10 -1.04 4.99 8.18
C GLU A 10 -0.28 4.49 6.95
N VAL A 11 0.06 3.19 6.94
CA VAL A 11 0.52 2.47 5.74
C VAL A 11 -0.62 1.61 5.20
N VAL A 12 -1.02 1.84 3.95
CA VAL A 12 -2.11 1.11 3.28
C VAL A 12 -1.60 0.44 2.01
N VAL A 13 -1.78 -0.87 1.92
CA VAL A 13 -1.44 -1.70 0.76
C VAL A 13 -2.70 -1.98 -0.06
N TYR A 14 -2.75 -1.42 -1.26
CA TYR A 14 -3.78 -1.69 -2.25
C TYR A 14 -3.42 -2.93 -3.06
N TRP A 15 -4.33 -3.89 -3.12
CA TRP A 15 -4.12 -5.19 -3.74
C TRP A 15 -5.38 -5.68 -4.48
N ARG A 16 -5.25 -6.79 -5.21
CA ARG A 16 -6.39 -7.52 -5.80
C ARG A 16 -6.14 -9.04 -5.83
N PRO A 17 -7.18 -9.88 -5.89
CA PRO A 17 -7.04 -11.32 -6.06
C PRO A 17 -6.15 -11.70 -7.26
N GLY A 18 -5.34 -12.74 -7.10
CA GLY A 18 -4.47 -13.25 -8.16
C GLY A 18 -3.25 -12.40 -8.51
N CYS A 19 -2.95 -11.32 -7.76
CA CYS A 19 -1.77 -10.48 -7.98
C CYS A 19 -0.48 -11.15 -7.42
N PRO A 20 0.44 -11.67 -8.27
CA PRO A 20 1.65 -12.34 -7.79
C PRO A 20 2.62 -11.38 -7.07
N PHE A 21 2.70 -10.13 -7.52
CA PHE A 21 3.54 -9.10 -6.87
C PHE A 21 3.04 -8.75 -5.47
N CYS A 22 1.71 -8.71 -5.28
CA CYS A 22 1.09 -8.46 -3.99
C CYS A 22 1.39 -9.61 -3.02
N ILE A 23 1.26 -10.85 -3.48
CA ILE A 23 1.62 -12.05 -2.69
C ILE A 23 3.10 -12.00 -2.29
N LYS A 24 4.00 -11.69 -3.25
CA LYS A 24 5.43 -11.55 -3.00
C LYS A 24 5.75 -10.47 -1.97
N LEU A 25 5.17 -9.27 -2.12
CA LEU A 25 5.39 -8.16 -1.20
C LEU A 25 4.91 -8.51 0.21
N ARG A 26 3.69 -9.06 0.36
CA ARG A 26 3.13 -9.48 1.65
C ARG A 26 4.01 -10.54 2.34
N ALA A 27 4.49 -11.53 1.59
CA ALA A 27 5.41 -12.54 2.11
C ALA A 27 6.72 -11.92 2.62
N GLN A 28 7.27 -10.95 1.90
CA GLN A 28 8.47 -10.21 2.32
C GLN A 28 8.21 -9.32 3.56
N LEU A 29 7.01 -8.77 3.69
CA LEU A 29 6.61 -7.94 4.83
C LEU A 29 6.22 -8.73 6.07
N ARG A 30 5.87 -10.02 5.96
CA ARG A 30 5.55 -10.89 7.09
C ARG A 30 6.66 -10.94 8.15
N PHE A 31 7.91 -10.83 7.72
CA PHE A 31 9.10 -10.76 8.60
C PHE A 31 9.62 -9.34 8.78
N SER A 32 8.83 -8.34 8.39
CA SER A 32 9.08 -6.96 8.73
C SER A 32 8.23 -6.59 9.94
N GLN A 33 8.72 -5.68 10.77
CA GLN A 33 7.94 -5.14 11.87
C GLN A 33 6.95 -4.04 11.41
N LEU A 34 6.67 -3.96 10.10
CA LEU A 34 5.78 -2.97 9.52
C LEU A 34 4.32 -3.39 9.75
N ARG A 35 3.57 -2.51 10.41
CA ARG A 35 2.10 -2.57 10.45
C ARG A 35 1.53 -1.83 9.26
N TYR A 36 0.58 -2.46 8.59
CA TYR A 36 -0.12 -1.89 7.46
C TYR A 36 -1.53 -2.48 7.36
N ARG A 37 -2.42 -1.77 6.71
CA ARG A 37 -3.76 -2.23 6.33
C ARG A 37 -3.78 -2.65 4.87
N GLU A 38 -4.68 -3.53 4.50
CA GLU A 38 -4.84 -4.01 3.13
C GLU A 38 -6.21 -3.64 2.58
N VAL A 39 -6.27 -3.13 1.36
CA VAL A 39 -7.52 -2.77 0.68
C VAL A 39 -7.59 -3.45 -0.68
N ASN A 40 -8.64 -4.24 -0.90
CA ASN A 40 -8.92 -4.85 -2.18
C ASN A 40 -9.56 -3.83 -3.13
N ILE A 41 -8.87 -3.45 -4.20
CA ILE A 41 -9.37 -2.45 -5.15
C ILE A 41 -10.57 -2.94 -5.98
N TRP A 42 -10.82 -4.26 -6.04
CA TRP A 42 -12.02 -4.79 -6.71
C TRP A 42 -13.29 -4.59 -5.90
N GLU A 43 -13.15 -4.46 -4.58
CA GLU A 43 -14.29 -4.30 -3.65
C GLU A 43 -14.54 -2.83 -3.29
N SER A 44 -13.58 -1.95 -3.56
CA SER A 44 -13.68 -0.51 -3.29
C SER A 44 -13.42 0.31 -4.56
N PRO A 45 -14.48 0.89 -5.16
CA PRO A 45 -14.34 1.83 -6.27
C PRO A 45 -13.48 3.05 -5.94
N GLU A 46 -13.50 3.52 -4.69
CA GLU A 46 -12.65 4.64 -4.25
C GLU A 46 -11.17 4.25 -4.23
N ALA A 47 -10.86 3.05 -3.74
CA ALA A 47 -9.49 2.53 -3.74
C ALA A 47 -8.96 2.33 -5.16
N ALA A 48 -9.79 1.80 -6.07
CA ALA A 48 -9.44 1.70 -7.49
C ALA A 48 -9.18 3.08 -8.12
N ALA A 49 -10.02 4.07 -7.80
CA ALA A 49 -9.83 5.45 -8.28
C ALA A 49 -8.54 6.07 -7.74
N TYR A 50 -8.22 5.87 -6.46
CA TYR A 50 -6.95 6.30 -5.87
C TYR A 50 -5.75 5.63 -6.55
N VAL A 51 -5.78 4.31 -6.78
CA VAL A 51 -4.68 3.62 -7.46
C VAL A 51 -4.49 4.17 -8.88
N ARG A 52 -5.58 4.39 -9.63
CA ARG A 52 -5.49 5.00 -10.97
C ARG A 52 -4.90 6.40 -10.93
N SER A 53 -5.23 7.22 -9.93
CA SER A 53 -4.70 8.58 -9.84
C SER A 53 -3.19 8.62 -9.61
N VAL A 54 -2.64 7.65 -8.86
CA VAL A 54 -1.20 7.60 -8.55
C VAL A 54 -0.38 6.70 -9.48
N ALA A 55 -1.02 5.82 -10.24
CA ALA A 55 -0.37 4.88 -11.17
C ALA A 55 -0.61 5.22 -12.65
N GLY A 56 -0.75 6.50 -12.97
CA GLY A 56 -0.83 7.00 -14.35
C GLY A 56 -2.08 6.50 -15.10
N GLY A 57 -3.22 6.43 -14.41
CA GLY A 57 -4.49 5.94 -14.93
C GLY A 57 -4.71 4.44 -14.82
N ASN A 58 -3.69 3.66 -14.42
CA ASN A 58 -3.76 2.20 -14.36
C ASN A 58 -4.12 1.67 -12.97
N GLU A 59 -4.71 0.48 -12.91
CA GLU A 59 -4.95 -0.23 -11.64
C GLU A 59 -3.74 -1.08 -11.22
N THR A 60 -2.55 -0.47 -11.22
CA THR A 60 -1.29 -1.16 -10.91
C THR A 60 -1.22 -1.47 -9.41
N VAL A 61 -1.10 -2.75 -9.08
CA VAL A 61 -0.92 -3.24 -7.71
C VAL A 61 0.29 -4.18 -7.60
N PRO A 62 0.98 -4.25 -6.44
CA PRO A 62 0.68 -3.53 -5.20
C PRO A 62 0.98 -2.04 -5.32
N THR A 63 0.03 -1.19 -4.93
CA THR A 63 0.28 0.23 -4.69
C THR A 63 0.21 0.44 -3.18
N VAL A 64 1.16 1.18 -2.62
CA VAL A 64 1.24 1.39 -1.17
C VAL A 64 1.21 2.87 -0.89
N ASN A 65 0.29 3.33 -0.06
CA ASN A 65 0.38 4.66 0.53
C ASN A 65 1.10 4.57 1.86
N VAL A 66 2.09 5.43 2.08
CA VAL A 66 2.83 5.57 3.33
C VAL A 66 2.61 6.99 3.83
N ALA A 67 1.67 7.21 4.75
CA ALA A 67 1.44 8.52 5.35
C ALA A 67 1.27 9.65 4.30
N GLY A 68 0.49 9.38 3.25
CA GLY A 68 0.27 10.30 2.13
C GLY A 68 1.25 10.13 0.95
N LEU A 69 2.36 9.41 1.10
CA LEU A 69 3.30 9.12 0.03
C LEU A 69 2.89 7.87 -0.78
N PRO A 70 2.48 8.00 -2.06
CA PRO A 70 2.20 6.85 -2.90
C PRO A 70 3.47 6.20 -3.45
N LEU A 71 3.52 4.86 -3.37
CA LEU A 71 4.54 4.03 -3.97
C LEU A 71 3.89 2.97 -4.87
N VAL A 72 4.16 3.02 -6.17
CA VAL A 72 3.61 2.08 -7.15
C VAL A 72 4.57 0.90 -7.33
N ASN A 73 4.09 -0.31 -7.07
CA ASN A 73 4.84 -1.57 -7.09
C ASN A 73 6.22 -1.50 -6.37
N PRO A 74 6.27 -1.05 -5.11
CA PRO A 74 7.55 -0.87 -4.41
C PRO A 74 8.20 -2.21 -4.05
N SER A 75 9.54 -2.19 -3.97
CA SER A 75 10.28 -3.23 -3.25
C SER A 75 10.09 -3.10 -1.74
N ARG A 76 10.27 -4.21 -0.99
CA ARG A 76 10.35 -4.19 0.48
C ARG A 76 11.30 -3.11 1.01
N ARG A 77 12.47 -2.94 0.37
CA ARG A 77 13.48 -1.96 0.81
C ARG A 77 12.97 -0.53 0.69
N GLN A 78 12.35 -0.19 -0.45
CA GLN A 78 11.76 1.13 -0.66
C GLN A 78 10.64 1.40 0.35
N LEU A 79 9.75 0.42 0.54
CA LEU A 79 8.65 0.56 1.48
C LEU A 79 9.13 0.75 2.93
N LEU A 80 10.13 -0.02 3.39
CA LEU A 80 10.68 0.15 4.74
C LEU A 80 11.46 1.45 4.91
N ALA A 81 12.12 1.96 3.86
CA ALA A 81 12.77 3.26 3.91
C ALA A 81 11.72 4.38 4.06
N ALA A 82 10.69 4.38 3.21
CA ALA A 82 9.59 5.33 3.28
C ALA A 82 8.86 5.27 4.63
N ALA A 83 8.61 4.07 5.15
CA ALA A 83 7.96 3.90 6.46
C ALA A 83 8.79 4.49 7.60
N ARG A 84 10.13 4.38 7.58
CA ARG A 84 10.99 4.99 8.61
C ARG A 84 10.93 6.52 8.58
N GLU A 85 10.79 7.09 7.39
CA GLU A 85 10.80 8.54 7.19
C GLU A 85 9.43 9.18 7.45
N HIS A 86 8.36 8.57 6.94
CA HIS A 86 7.03 9.18 6.92
C HIS A 86 6.05 8.56 7.91
N ALA A 87 6.26 7.31 8.33
CA ALA A 87 5.35 6.61 9.23
C ALA A 87 6.08 5.78 10.29
N PRO A 88 7.08 6.32 11.02
CA PRO A 88 7.91 5.53 11.94
C PRO A 88 7.11 4.76 12.99
N GLN A 89 5.96 5.28 13.42
CA GLN A 89 5.01 4.63 14.32
C GLN A 89 4.45 3.29 13.81
N SER A 90 4.48 3.08 12.50
CA SER A 90 4.05 1.83 11.85
C SER A 90 5.07 0.70 12.01
N LEU A 91 6.33 1.04 12.31
CA LEU A 91 7.39 0.08 12.61
C LEU A 91 7.36 -0.26 14.11
N ARG A 92 7.32 -1.56 14.43
CA ARG A 92 7.50 -2.09 15.79
C ARG A 92 8.82 -2.82 15.92
#